data_AF-A0A956UV03-F1
#
_entry.id   AF-A0A956UV03-F1
#
_cell.length_a   1.000
_cell.length_b   1.000
_cell.length_c   1.000
_cell.angle_alpha   90.00
_cell.angle_beta   90.00
_cell.angle_gamma   90.00
#
_symmetry.space_group_name_H-M   'P 1'
#
loop_
_entity.id
_entity.type
_entity.pdbx_description
1 polymer ?
#
loop_
_entity_poly.entity_id
_entity_poly.type
_entity_poly.pdbx_seq_one_letter_code
_entity_poly.pdbx_strand_id
1 'polypeptide(L)'
;MIRQTLFGVVAAFGLAIAGLGLGSQSASAEVIKNGRVSVVRTVDNPCEPGTTPIYLAGTVHYVWYTTPDGSVKMNIQGHYSGEDANGVRYVFHTQQHMEHWAWPVMTPFTDTVRTHLISKGSTANALVVMTFDVPAGGPTLPTTTATACVG
;
A
#
# COMPACT_ATOMS: atom_id res chain seq x y z
N MET A 1 49.07 5.40 43.83
CA MET A 1 47.69 5.44 43.31
C MET A 1 47.75 5.54 41.79
N ILE A 2 46.71 5.09 41.06
CA ILE A 2 46.61 5.01 39.58
C ILE A 2 47.08 3.67 39.01
N ARG A 3 46.27 2.61 39.18
CA ARG A 3 46.34 1.40 38.33
C ARG A 3 45.12 0.48 38.46
N GLN A 4 43.89 1.00 38.53
CA GLN A 4 42.69 0.13 38.61
C GLN A 4 41.46 0.56 37.79
N THR A 5 41.52 1.63 37.00
CA THR A 5 40.29 2.18 36.36
C THR A 5 40.20 2.03 34.84
N LEU A 6 41.13 1.34 34.16
CA LEU A 6 41.06 1.18 32.70
C LEU A 6 40.47 -0.14 32.20
N PHE A 7 40.39 -1.19 33.02
CA PHE A 7 39.90 -2.51 32.56
C PHE A 7 38.36 -2.67 32.63
N GLY A 8 37.67 -1.85 33.42
CA GLY A 8 36.21 -1.93 33.57
C GLY A 8 35.40 -1.36 32.39
N VAL A 9 35.95 -0.36 31.70
CA VAL A 9 35.21 0.39 30.65
C VAL A 9 35.19 -0.37 29.31
N VAL A 10 36.25 -1.14 29.00
CA VAL A 10 36.33 -1.91 27.75
C VAL A 10 35.42 -3.16 27.78
N ALA A 11 35.28 -3.81 28.95
CA ALA A 11 34.42 -4.98 29.10
C ALA A 11 32.92 -4.64 29.00
N ALA A 12 32.51 -3.48 29.52
CA ALA A 12 31.12 -3.02 29.45
C ALA A 12 30.70 -2.63 28.01
N PHE A 13 31.62 -2.08 27.21
CA PHE A 13 31.34 -1.75 25.81
C PHE A 13 31.23 -2.99 24.91
N GLY A 14 32.04 -4.03 25.16
CA GLY A 14 31.97 -5.30 24.43
C GLY A 14 30.66 -6.07 24.65
N LEU A 15 30.13 -6.06 25.88
CA LEU A 15 28.84 -6.70 26.21
C LEU A 15 27.63 -5.92 25.65
N ALA A 16 27.70 -4.59 25.57
CA ALA A 16 26.65 -3.78 24.97
C ALA A 16 26.56 -3.98 23.44
N ILE A 17 27.69 -4.14 22.75
CA ILE A 17 27.73 -4.37 21.29
C ILE A 17 27.30 -5.82 20.95
N ALA A 18 27.63 -6.81 21.78
CA ALA A 18 27.16 -8.18 21.59
C ALA A 18 25.63 -8.32 21.78
N GLY A 19 25.03 -7.54 22.69
CA GLY A 19 23.58 -7.51 22.89
C GLY A 19 22.81 -6.90 21.70
N LEU A 20 23.39 -5.93 21.00
CA LEU A 20 22.80 -5.33 19.79
C LEU A 20 22.81 -6.30 18.58
N GLY A 21 23.73 -7.27 18.55
CA GLY A 21 23.83 -8.26 17.47
C GLY A 21 22.87 -9.45 17.59
N LEU A 22 22.41 -9.78 18.80
CA LEU A 22 21.53 -10.93 19.04
C LEU A 22 20.03 -10.60 18.91
N GLY A 23 19.67 -9.32 18.95
CA GLY A 23 18.30 -8.85 18.73
C GLY A 23 17.94 -8.60 17.26
N SER A 24 18.94 -8.60 16.36
CA SER A 24 18.72 -8.57 14.92
C SER A 24 18.36 -9.98 14.43
N GLN A 25 17.24 -10.53 14.90
CA GLN A 25 16.54 -11.50 14.07
C GLN A 25 16.20 -10.75 12.79
N SER A 26 16.84 -11.14 11.69
CA SER A 26 16.47 -10.69 10.36
C SER A 26 14.96 -10.88 10.26
N ALA A 27 14.19 -9.80 10.29
CA ALA A 27 12.78 -9.86 9.96
C ALA A 27 12.69 -10.21 8.48
N SER A 28 12.80 -11.50 8.16
CA SER A 28 12.70 -12.01 6.80
C SER A 28 11.22 -12.22 6.52
N ALA A 29 10.62 -11.29 5.81
CA ALA A 29 9.34 -11.55 5.16
C ALA A 29 9.61 -12.43 3.94
N GLU A 30 8.97 -13.59 3.85
CA GLU A 30 9.05 -14.43 2.66
C GLU A 30 8.20 -13.79 1.56
N VAL A 31 8.83 -13.36 0.46
CA VAL A 31 8.11 -12.80 -0.68
C VAL A 31 7.53 -13.93 -1.51
N ILE A 32 6.20 -14.08 -1.44
CA ILE A 32 5.45 -15.10 -2.20
C ILE A 32 5.30 -14.67 -3.67
N LYS A 33 5.13 -13.36 -3.91
CA LYS A 33 4.85 -12.84 -5.25
C LYS A 33 5.42 -11.44 -5.43
N ASN A 34 6.07 -11.17 -6.55
CA ASN A 34 6.56 -9.84 -6.91
C ASN A 34 6.51 -9.69 -8.42
N GLY A 35 5.71 -8.76 -8.93
CA GLY A 35 5.53 -8.63 -10.37
C GLY A 35 4.91 -7.32 -10.82
N ARG A 36 5.16 -7.00 -12.09
CA ARG A 36 4.53 -5.86 -12.78
C ARG A 36 3.65 -6.37 -13.90
N VAL A 37 2.48 -5.76 -14.05
CA VAL A 37 1.51 -6.11 -15.09
C VAL A 37 0.91 -4.85 -15.70
N SER A 38 0.75 -4.85 -17.02
CA SER A 38 0.04 -3.80 -17.74
C SER A 38 -1.47 -4.02 -17.61
N VAL A 39 -2.20 -2.96 -17.28
CA VAL A 39 -3.65 -3.02 -17.00
C VAL A 39 -4.34 -1.84 -17.67
N VAL A 40 -5.54 -2.11 -18.18
CA VAL A 40 -6.48 -1.07 -18.62
C VAL A 40 -7.63 -1.01 -17.61
N ARG A 41 -8.03 0.19 -17.21
CA ARG A 41 -9.15 0.44 -16.29
C ARG A 41 -10.07 1.52 -16.83
N THR A 42 -11.33 1.40 -16.47
CA THR A 42 -12.33 2.46 -16.63
C THR A 42 -12.65 3.01 -15.24
N VAL A 43 -12.63 4.34 -15.10
CA VAL A 43 -12.95 5.02 -13.85
C VAL A 43 -13.84 6.22 -14.12
N ASP A 44 -14.59 6.64 -13.09
CA ASP A 44 -15.35 7.89 -13.10
C ASP A 44 -14.68 8.92 -12.20
N ASN A 45 -14.87 10.20 -12.50
CA ASN A 45 -14.50 11.28 -11.60
C ASN A 45 -15.70 11.65 -10.71
N PRO A 46 -15.72 11.26 -9.41
CA PRO A 46 -16.84 11.57 -8.53
C PRO A 46 -17.01 13.08 -8.26
N CYS A 47 -15.98 13.88 -8.54
CA CYS A 47 -16.00 15.33 -8.35
C CYS A 47 -16.59 16.09 -9.54
N GLU A 48 -16.80 15.41 -10.67
CA GLU A 48 -17.49 15.96 -11.83
C GLU A 48 -18.43 14.89 -12.42
N PRO A 49 -19.51 14.55 -11.69
CA PRO A 49 -20.42 13.49 -12.10
C PRO A 49 -21.09 13.85 -13.44
N GLY A 50 -20.97 12.97 -14.43
CA GLY A 50 -21.51 13.17 -15.77
C GLY A 50 -20.46 13.27 -16.88
N THR A 51 -19.17 13.39 -16.55
CA THR A 51 -18.12 13.09 -17.53
C THR A 51 -18.18 11.60 -17.91
N THR A 52 -18.12 11.30 -19.20
CA THR A 52 -18.03 9.93 -19.75
C THR A 52 -16.93 9.12 -19.05
N PRO A 53 -17.04 7.77 -19.04
CA PRO A 53 -16.00 6.91 -18.47
C PRO A 53 -14.59 7.29 -18.94
N ILE A 54 -13.67 7.43 -17.99
CA ILE A 54 -12.27 7.75 -18.27
C ILE A 54 -11.53 6.43 -18.49
N TYR A 55 -10.94 6.26 -19.68
CA TYR A 55 -10.18 5.06 -20.01
C TYR A 55 -8.70 5.28 -19.72
N LEU A 56 -8.14 4.45 -18.84
CA LEU A 56 -6.79 4.58 -18.34
C LEU A 56 -5.98 3.32 -18.62
N ALA A 57 -4.78 3.47 -19.18
CA ALA A 57 -3.82 2.38 -19.33
C ALA A 57 -2.61 2.65 -18.44
N GLY A 58 -2.05 1.59 -17.85
CA GLY A 58 -0.97 1.76 -16.89
C GLY A 58 -0.26 0.47 -16.53
N THR A 59 0.63 0.59 -15.56
CA THR A 59 1.34 -0.54 -14.97
C THR A 59 1.02 -0.61 -13.48
N VAL A 60 0.76 -1.83 -13.02
CA VAL A 60 0.59 -2.17 -11.62
C VAL A 60 1.78 -2.99 -11.16
N HIS A 61 2.40 -2.60 -10.06
CA HIS A 61 3.37 -3.39 -9.31
C HIS A 61 2.68 -3.97 -8.08
N TYR A 62 2.77 -5.28 -7.89
CA TYR A 62 2.28 -5.95 -6.70
C TYR A 62 3.40 -6.72 -6.00
N VAL A 63 3.37 -6.71 -4.67
CA VAL A 63 4.28 -7.48 -3.80
C VAL A 63 3.47 -8.14 -2.70
N TRP A 64 3.57 -9.46 -2.59
CA TRP A 64 2.90 -10.26 -1.58
C TRP A 64 3.95 -10.94 -0.73
N TYR A 65 3.79 -10.90 0.58
CA TYR A 65 4.73 -11.53 1.50
C TYR A 65 4.03 -12.07 2.73
N THR A 66 4.59 -13.14 3.28
CA THR A 66 4.19 -13.68 4.59
C THR A 66 5.02 -13.01 5.67
N THR A 67 4.35 -12.54 6.72
CA THR A 67 5.00 -11.96 7.89
C THR A 67 5.43 -13.07 8.88
N PRO A 68 6.23 -12.75 9.90
CA PRO A 68 6.60 -13.72 10.93
C PRO A 68 5.42 -14.31 11.73
N ASP A 69 4.28 -13.61 11.79
CA ASP A 69 3.08 -14.10 12.48
C ASP A 69 2.19 -15.00 11.60
N GLY A 70 2.59 -15.23 10.35
CA GLY A 70 1.86 -16.07 9.38
C GLY A 70 0.80 -15.32 8.58
N SER A 71 0.56 -14.03 8.83
CA SER A 71 -0.30 -13.21 7.97
C SER A 71 0.33 -12.95 6.61
N VAL A 72 -0.52 -12.83 5.57
CA VAL A 72 -0.10 -12.41 4.23
C VAL A 72 -0.45 -10.95 4.04
N LYS A 73 0.55 -10.16 3.66
CA LYS A 73 0.40 -8.76 3.30
C LYS A 73 0.59 -8.57 1.81
N MET A 74 -0.28 -7.77 1.21
CA MET A 74 -0.27 -7.46 -0.22
C MET A 74 -0.18 -5.95 -0.39
N ASN A 75 0.86 -5.51 -1.11
CA ASN A 75 1.05 -4.13 -1.50
C ASN A 75 0.87 -4.02 -3.01
N ILE A 76 -0.02 -3.14 -3.45
CA ILE A 76 -0.28 -2.90 -4.87
C ILE A 76 -0.13 -1.41 -5.13
N GLN A 77 0.67 -1.06 -6.14
CA GLN A 77 0.88 0.32 -6.57
C GLN A 77 0.66 0.39 -8.07
N GLY A 78 -0.13 1.36 -8.53
CA GLY A 78 -0.41 1.53 -9.93
C GLY A 78 -0.24 2.98 -10.37
N HIS A 79 0.27 3.13 -11.59
CA HIS A 79 0.33 4.41 -12.29
C HIS A 79 -0.27 4.24 -13.68
N TYR A 80 -1.22 5.10 -14.01
CA TYR A 80 -2.00 5.02 -15.23
C TYR A 80 -2.17 6.41 -15.82
N SER A 81 -2.39 6.46 -17.12
CA SER A 81 -2.77 7.67 -17.82
C SER A 81 -3.75 7.35 -18.95
N GLY A 82 -4.53 8.33 -19.33
CA GLY A 82 -5.46 8.21 -20.44
C GLY A 82 -6.30 9.46 -20.58
N GLU A 83 -7.39 9.38 -21.33
CA GLU A 83 -8.24 10.51 -21.69
C GLU A 83 -9.72 10.15 -21.52
N ASP A 84 -10.55 11.16 -21.26
CA ASP A 84 -12.01 11.04 -21.39
C ASP A 84 -12.46 11.24 -22.85
N ALA A 85 -13.77 11.13 -23.11
CA ALA A 85 -14.32 11.30 -24.45
C ALA A 85 -14.17 12.73 -25.02
N ASN A 86 -13.90 13.72 -24.16
CA ASN A 86 -13.67 15.10 -24.57
C ASN A 86 -12.18 15.39 -24.83
N GLY A 87 -11.30 14.39 -24.70
CA GLY A 87 -9.86 14.51 -24.86
C GLY A 87 -9.15 15.13 -23.65
N VAL A 88 -9.81 15.23 -22.49
CA VAL A 88 -9.15 15.70 -21.27
C VAL A 88 -8.25 14.58 -20.76
N ARG A 89 -6.97 14.89 -20.58
CA ARG A 89 -5.98 13.93 -20.07
C ARG A 89 -6.06 13.78 -18.56
N TYR A 90 -5.96 12.54 -18.11
CA TYR A 90 -5.92 12.17 -16.70
C TYR A 90 -4.66 11.38 -16.36
N VAL A 91 -4.21 11.53 -15.12
CA VAL A 91 -3.22 10.68 -14.47
C VAL A 91 -3.87 10.08 -13.24
N PHE A 92 -3.71 8.77 -13.06
CA PHE A 92 -4.27 8.03 -11.95
C PHE A 92 -3.16 7.30 -11.21
N HIS A 93 -3.12 7.50 -9.89
CA HIS A 93 -2.26 6.76 -8.99
C HIS A 93 -3.13 5.96 -8.03
N THR A 94 -2.77 4.70 -7.82
CA THR A 94 -3.39 3.89 -6.76
C THR A 94 -2.32 3.28 -5.88
N GLN A 95 -2.61 3.26 -4.60
CA GLN A 95 -1.86 2.52 -3.59
C GLN A 95 -2.87 1.72 -2.79
N GLN A 96 -2.63 0.43 -2.69
CA GLN A 96 -3.49 -0.50 -1.98
C GLN A 96 -2.64 -1.33 -1.04
N HIS A 97 -3.12 -1.46 0.19
CA HIS A 97 -2.52 -2.26 1.24
C HIS A 97 -3.57 -3.18 1.83
N MET A 98 -3.34 -4.48 1.72
CA MET A 98 -4.25 -5.51 2.18
C MET A 98 -3.54 -6.47 3.12
N GLU A 99 -4.21 -6.81 4.22
CA GLU A 99 -3.72 -7.77 5.22
C GLU A 99 -4.71 -8.94 5.35
N HIS A 100 -4.24 -10.13 4.97
CA HIS A 100 -4.93 -11.40 5.15
C HIS A 100 -4.36 -12.15 6.34
N TRP A 101 -5.18 -12.35 7.36
CA TRP A 101 -4.77 -13.02 8.58
C TRP A 101 -5.11 -14.53 8.59
N ALA A 102 -5.88 -15.02 7.60
CA ALA A 102 -6.27 -16.42 7.49
C ALA A 102 -5.82 -17.09 6.17
N TRP A 103 -4.80 -16.58 5.49
CA TRP A 103 -4.34 -17.13 4.20
C TRP A 103 -4.08 -18.66 4.27
N PRO A 104 -4.52 -19.48 3.28
CA PRO A 104 -5.09 -19.13 1.98
C PRO A 104 -6.60 -18.85 1.96
N VAL A 105 -7.24 -18.75 3.13
CA VAL A 105 -8.63 -18.29 3.18
C VAL A 105 -8.64 -16.80 2.80
N MET A 106 -9.38 -16.47 1.73
CA MET A 106 -9.49 -15.11 1.17
C MET A 106 -10.21 -14.12 2.09
N THR A 107 -10.69 -14.58 3.22
CA THR A 107 -11.53 -13.86 4.16
C THR A 107 -11.18 -14.42 5.54
N PRO A 108 -11.01 -13.57 6.55
CA PRO A 108 -11.26 -12.13 6.55
C PRO A 108 -10.02 -11.33 6.18
N PHE A 109 -10.20 -10.05 5.84
CA PHE A 109 -9.12 -9.14 5.53
C PHE A 109 -9.53 -7.70 5.78
N THR A 110 -8.52 -6.86 6.01
CA THR A 110 -8.66 -5.40 5.91
C THR A 110 -7.87 -4.93 4.70
N ASP A 111 -8.48 -4.08 3.88
CA ASP A 111 -7.86 -3.48 2.71
C ASP A 111 -8.06 -1.97 2.74
N THR A 112 -6.99 -1.22 2.48
CA THR A 112 -7.04 0.23 2.32
C THR A 112 -6.57 0.58 0.92
N VAL A 113 -7.46 1.20 0.15
CA VAL A 113 -7.17 1.70 -1.20
C VAL A 113 -7.18 3.21 -1.20
N ARG A 114 -6.05 3.81 -1.57
CA ARG A 114 -5.91 5.24 -1.82
C ARG A 114 -5.72 5.49 -3.30
N THR A 115 -6.53 6.37 -3.85
CA THR A 115 -6.56 6.67 -5.28
C THR A 115 -6.51 8.18 -5.49
N HIS A 116 -5.62 8.63 -6.38
CA HIS A 116 -5.54 10.02 -6.83
C HIS A 116 -5.82 10.05 -8.32
N LEU A 117 -6.90 10.69 -8.72
CA LEU A 117 -7.24 10.99 -10.10
C LEU A 117 -6.99 12.48 -10.34
N ILE A 118 -6.04 12.77 -11.21
CA ILE A 118 -5.59 14.13 -11.51
C ILE A 118 -5.99 14.46 -12.94
N SER A 119 -6.87 15.44 -13.11
CA SER A 119 -7.19 16.01 -14.42
C SER A 119 -6.09 16.98 -14.86
N LYS A 120 -5.85 17.04 -16.17
CA LYS A 120 -5.02 18.07 -16.81
C LYS A 120 -5.85 19.14 -17.52
N GLY A 121 -7.18 19.05 -17.43
CA GLY A 121 -8.12 20.05 -17.91
C GLY A 121 -8.62 20.96 -16.77
N SER A 122 -9.80 21.56 -16.98
CA SER A 122 -10.48 22.40 -15.97
C SER A 122 -11.27 21.59 -14.92
N THR A 123 -11.32 20.27 -15.09
CA THR A 123 -12.05 19.35 -14.20
C THR A 123 -11.36 19.21 -12.85
N ALA A 124 -12.15 19.15 -11.78
CA ALA A 124 -11.63 18.95 -10.43
C ALA A 124 -10.91 17.60 -10.28
N ASN A 125 -9.80 17.59 -9.54
CA ASN A 125 -9.11 16.35 -9.18
C ASN A 125 -9.88 15.61 -8.09
N ALA A 126 -9.73 14.28 -8.01
CA ALA A 126 -10.34 13.46 -6.98
C ALA A 126 -9.28 12.68 -6.17
N LEU A 127 -9.36 12.79 -4.85
CA LEU A 127 -8.69 11.89 -3.91
C LEU A 127 -9.74 11.00 -3.26
N VAL A 128 -9.64 9.69 -3.48
CA VAL A 128 -10.53 8.68 -2.90
C VAL A 128 -9.75 7.79 -1.96
N VAL A 129 -10.24 7.62 -0.73
CA VAL A 129 -9.75 6.64 0.25
C VAL A 129 -10.88 5.72 0.64
N MET A 130 -10.72 4.44 0.35
CA MET A 130 -11.66 3.37 0.67
C MET A 130 -11.03 2.40 1.66
N THR A 131 -11.80 1.99 2.65
CA THR A 131 -11.43 0.92 3.57
C THR A 131 -12.44 -0.21 3.44
N PHE A 132 -11.94 -1.42 3.21
CA PHE A 132 -12.72 -2.64 3.16
C PHE A 132 -12.37 -3.45 4.40
N ASP A 133 -13.32 -3.57 5.32
CA ASP A 133 -13.25 -4.55 6.40
C ASP A 133 -14.16 -5.70 6.02
N VAL A 134 -13.57 -6.80 5.54
CA VAL A 134 -14.30 -7.97 5.08
C VAL A 134 -14.23 -9.05 6.15
N PRO A 135 -15.35 -9.39 6.83
CA PRO A 135 -15.38 -10.40 7.88
C PRO A 135 -15.30 -11.83 7.33
N ALA A 136 -15.30 -12.80 8.25
CA ALA A 136 -15.37 -14.22 7.90
C ALA A 136 -16.73 -14.54 7.29
N GLY A 137 -16.74 -15.17 6.12
CA GLY A 137 -17.98 -15.58 5.45
C GLY A 137 -18.48 -14.62 4.37
N GLY A 138 -17.76 -13.54 4.07
CA GLY A 138 -18.01 -12.72 2.87
C GLY A 138 -18.11 -11.22 3.14
N PRO A 139 -18.33 -10.43 2.08
CA PRO A 139 -18.26 -8.97 2.17
C PRO A 139 -19.44 -8.39 2.94
N THR A 140 -19.14 -7.59 3.95
CA THR A 140 -19.98 -6.44 4.30
C THR A 140 -19.76 -5.34 3.27
N LEU A 141 -20.77 -4.50 3.02
CA LEU A 141 -20.64 -3.36 2.10
C LEU A 141 -19.40 -2.53 2.48
N PRO A 142 -18.56 -2.15 1.50
CA PRO A 142 -17.37 -1.36 1.79
C PRO A 142 -17.77 -0.01 2.36
N THR A 143 -16.99 0.47 3.33
CA THR A 143 -17.17 1.82 3.83
C THR A 143 -16.23 2.74 3.06
N THR A 144 -16.79 3.53 2.14
CA THR A 144 -16.05 4.62 1.51
C THR A 144 -15.91 5.76 2.52
N THR A 145 -14.70 5.98 3.00
CA THR A 145 -14.46 6.91 4.12
C THR A 145 -14.16 8.34 3.70
N ALA A 146 -13.63 8.58 2.49
CA ALA A 146 -13.36 9.96 2.03
C ALA A 146 -13.23 10.09 0.51
N THR A 147 -13.97 11.04 -0.07
CA THR A 147 -13.72 11.62 -1.38
C THR A 147 -13.47 13.13 -1.19
N ALA A 148 -12.33 13.62 -1.65
CA ALA A 148 -12.01 15.04 -1.64
C ALA A 148 -11.83 15.55 -3.08
N CYS A 149 -12.47 16.67 -3.38
CA CYS A 149 -12.36 17.36 -4.66
C CYS A 149 -11.38 18.51 -4.52
N VAL A 150 -10.31 18.49 -5.34
CA VAL A 150 -9.24 19.49 -5.30
C VAL A 150 -9.19 20.22 -6.63
N GLY A 151 -9.51 21.51 -6.61
CA GLY A 151 -9.43 22.41 -7.77
C GLY A 151 -8.03 22.90 -8.08
#